data_AF-A0A947E3K8-F1
#
_entry.id   AF-A0A947E3K8-F1
#
_cell.length_a   1.000
_cell.length_b   1.000
_cell.length_c   1.000
_cell.angle_alpha   90.00
_cell.angle_beta   90.00
_cell.angle_gamma   90.00
#
_symmetry.space_group_name_H-M   'P 1'
#
loop_
_entity.id
_entity.type
_entity.pdbx_description
1 polymer ?
#
loop_
_entity_poly.entity_id
_entity_poly.type
_entity_poly.pdbx_seq_one_letter_code
_entity_poly.pdbx_strand_id
1 'polypeptide(L)'
;MAPTNKPTTLINAQSFSDAAAALAHATTIYNSGIAHLRDSLQRFVAGEALGQHVRACYPYLRVHTDTVARADTRLAYGFVAGPGTYETTLTRPDLFGNYYLEQFGLLLKNHGVSLEVGLSTQPIPVHFSLAEHDHLEGSMPPARRLLLRDQFDLPDLSAMDDGIANGTHEPSVGPDGQVRHPLSLFTAPRVDYSLHRLRHYTGTAPEHFQNFVLFTNYQFYIDEFIQLGHELMADPDSGYSAFVQPGNVVLRKTGQGPQPDDQLGVAPPRLPQMPAYHLVREDRTGITMVNIGVGPANAKTIT
;
A
#
# COMPACT_ATOMS: atom_id res chain seq x y z
N MET A 1 37.46 -4.31 -2.96
CA MET A 1 36.27 -4.21 -2.08
C MET A 1 35.84 -2.76 -2.07
N ALA A 2 34.79 -2.42 -2.83
CA ALA A 2 34.23 -1.08 -2.82
C ALA A 2 33.35 -0.92 -1.56
N PRO A 3 33.42 0.21 -0.85
CA PRO A 3 32.61 0.42 0.35
C PRO A 3 31.16 0.57 -0.07
N THR A 4 30.31 -0.37 0.38
CA THR A 4 28.86 -0.25 0.31
C THR A 4 28.46 1.10 0.91
N ASN A 5 27.83 1.96 0.12
CA ASN A 5 27.20 3.17 0.61
C ASN A 5 25.94 2.75 1.40
N LYS A 6 26.16 2.19 2.59
CA LYS A 6 25.10 1.74 3.50
C LYS A 6 24.31 2.97 3.92
N PRO A 7 22.98 2.88 4.05
CA PRO A 7 22.22 3.90 4.76
C PRO A 7 22.89 4.14 6.12
N THR A 8 23.11 5.42 6.45
CA THR A 8 23.89 5.91 7.61
C THR A 8 23.32 5.48 8.97
N THR A 9 22.25 4.69 8.99
CA THR A 9 21.64 4.11 10.18
C THR A 9 21.43 2.61 9.94
N LEU A 10 22.18 1.77 10.65
CA LEU A 10 21.88 0.33 10.75
C LEU A 10 20.59 0.18 11.54
N ILE A 11 19.45 0.06 10.84
CA ILE A 11 18.18 -0.21 11.49
C ILE A 11 18.09 -1.71 11.75
N ASN A 12 18.37 -2.11 12.99
CA ASN A 12 18.35 -3.50 13.42
C ASN A 12 16.91 -4.00 13.61
N ALA A 13 16.74 -5.31 13.50
CA ALA A 13 15.50 -5.96 13.95
C ALA A 13 15.32 -5.77 15.46
N GLN A 14 14.09 -5.51 15.87
CA GLN A 14 13.71 -5.28 17.27
C GLN A 14 12.39 -6.00 17.58
N SER A 15 12.24 -6.45 18.82
CA SER A 15 11.02 -7.07 19.32
C SER A 15 10.22 -6.08 20.18
N PHE A 16 8.90 -6.07 19.99
CA PHE A 16 7.99 -5.13 20.62
C PHE A 16 6.83 -5.87 21.30
N SER A 17 6.47 -5.42 22.50
CA SER A 17 5.24 -5.78 23.19
C SER A 17 4.15 -4.71 23.08
N ASP A 18 4.42 -3.62 22.34
CA ASP A 18 3.50 -2.52 22.08
C ASP A 18 3.29 -2.35 20.57
N ALA A 19 2.03 -2.30 20.15
CA ALA A 19 1.65 -2.24 18.74
C ALA A 19 2.09 -0.92 18.08
N ALA A 20 1.97 0.20 18.79
CA ALA A 20 2.33 1.51 18.26
C ALA A 20 3.84 1.64 18.07
N ALA A 21 4.65 1.13 19.01
CA ALA A 21 6.10 1.08 18.92
C ALA A 21 6.56 0.20 17.74
N ALA A 22 5.95 -0.97 17.55
CA ALA A 22 6.23 -1.84 16.41
C ALA A 22 5.94 -1.15 15.07
N LEU A 23 4.79 -0.49 14.95
CA LEU A 23 4.41 0.27 13.76
C LEU A 23 5.34 1.47 13.52
N ALA A 24 5.73 2.19 14.55
CA ALA A 24 6.66 3.32 14.46
C ALA A 24 8.04 2.87 13.93
N HIS A 25 8.52 1.71 14.37
CA HIS A 25 9.77 1.13 13.88
C HIS A 25 9.67 0.70 12.41
N ALA A 26 8.59 0.00 12.04
CA ALA A 26 8.31 -0.35 10.64
C ALA A 26 8.24 0.89 9.74
N THR A 27 7.60 1.95 10.23
CA THR A 27 7.47 3.24 9.53
C THR A 27 8.83 3.90 9.33
N THR A 28 9.70 3.85 10.34
CA THR A 28 11.06 4.40 10.24
C THR A 28 11.90 3.65 9.20
N ILE A 29 11.84 2.32 9.20
CA ILE A 29 12.52 1.49 8.19
C ILE A 29 12.03 1.86 6.79
N TYR A 30 10.71 1.86 6.58
CA TYR A 30 10.12 2.16 5.29
C TYR A 30 10.48 3.57 4.81
N ASN A 31 10.24 4.59 5.63
CA ASN A 31 10.50 5.99 5.26
C ASN A 31 11.98 6.25 4.98
N SER A 32 12.89 5.63 5.74
CA SER A 32 14.33 5.72 5.47
C SER A 32 14.68 5.10 4.11
N GLY A 33 14.06 3.98 3.76
CA GLY A 33 14.25 3.33 2.46
C GLY A 33 13.74 4.19 1.30
N ILE A 34 12.51 4.72 1.41
CA ILE A 34 11.92 5.60 0.41
C ILE A 34 12.75 6.88 0.23
N ALA A 35 13.18 7.52 1.31
CA ALA A 35 14.02 8.72 1.25
C ALA A 35 15.35 8.45 0.55
N HIS A 36 16.01 7.32 0.85
CA HIS A 36 17.25 6.92 0.21
C HIS A 36 17.09 6.68 -1.31
N LEU A 37 16.01 5.99 -1.71
CA LEU A 37 15.70 5.75 -3.12
C LEU A 37 15.40 7.06 -3.86
N ARG A 38 14.60 7.96 -3.26
CA ARG A 38 14.26 9.26 -3.85
C ARG A 38 15.49 10.15 -4.04
N ASP A 39 16.31 10.31 -3.01
CA ASP A 39 17.55 11.11 -3.09
C ASP A 39 18.48 10.57 -4.20
N SER A 40 18.69 9.26 -4.20
CA SER A 40 19.54 8.60 -5.19
C SER A 40 18.98 8.74 -6.60
N LEU A 41 17.66 8.61 -6.78
CA LEU A 41 17.01 8.79 -8.08
C LEU A 41 17.12 10.24 -8.56
N GLN A 42 16.94 11.24 -7.68
CA GLN A 42 17.11 12.65 -8.04
C GLN A 42 18.54 12.95 -8.50
N ARG A 43 19.55 12.48 -7.77
CA ARG A 43 20.97 12.58 -8.15
C ARG A 43 21.25 11.87 -9.47
N PHE A 44 20.67 10.69 -9.65
CA PHE A 44 20.75 9.96 -10.92
C PHE A 44 20.09 10.74 -12.06
N VAL A 45 18.91 11.32 -11.91
CA VAL A 45 18.27 12.12 -12.97
C VAL A 45 19.11 13.37 -13.29
N ALA A 46 19.73 13.98 -12.27
CA ALA A 46 20.55 15.19 -12.40
C ALA A 46 21.90 15.00 -13.11
N GLY A 47 22.29 13.76 -13.46
CA GLY A 47 23.51 13.50 -14.22
C GLY A 47 24.60 12.75 -13.46
N GLU A 48 24.46 12.56 -12.15
CA GLU A 48 25.48 11.92 -11.30
C GLU A 48 25.65 10.42 -11.60
N ALA A 49 26.89 9.95 -11.71
CA ALA A 49 27.18 8.52 -11.80
C ALA A 49 27.27 7.93 -10.38
N LEU A 50 26.24 7.19 -9.94
CA LEU A 50 26.14 6.67 -8.57
C LEU A 50 27.14 5.56 -8.24
N GLY A 51 27.75 4.93 -9.25
CA GLY A 51 28.88 3.99 -9.14
C GLY A 51 28.56 2.60 -8.54
N GLN A 52 27.53 2.47 -7.70
CA GLN A 52 27.08 1.21 -7.12
C GLN A 52 25.57 1.11 -7.16
N HIS A 53 25.03 -0.10 -7.36
CA HIS A 53 23.59 -0.37 -7.33
C HIS A 53 22.94 0.14 -6.05
N VAL A 54 21.84 0.89 -6.19
CA VAL A 54 21.09 1.50 -5.08
C VAL A 54 19.90 0.62 -4.74
N ARG A 55 19.80 0.25 -3.46
CA ARG A 55 18.75 -0.63 -2.95
C ARG A 55 18.27 -0.16 -1.58
N ALA A 56 16.96 -0.24 -1.40
CA ALA A 56 16.31 -0.29 -0.10
C ALA A 56 15.37 -1.50 -0.06
N CYS A 57 15.13 -2.06 1.12
CA CYS A 57 14.24 -3.20 1.29
C CYS A 57 13.03 -2.83 2.15
N TYR A 58 11.91 -3.55 1.95
CA TYR A 58 10.73 -3.38 2.79
C TYR A 58 11.01 -3.79 4.24
N PRO A 59 10.37 -3.17 5.24
CA PRO A 59 10.28 -3.77 6.56
C PRO A 59 9.51 -5.11 6.51
N TYR A 60 9.81 -6.00 7.45
CA TYR A 60 8.97 -7.15 7.76
C TYR A 60 8.41 -7.05 9.16
N LEU A 61 7.28 -7.75 9.37
CA LEU A 61 6.76 -8.14 10.67
C LEU A 61 6.83 -9.65 10.80
N ARG A 62 7.32 -10.14 11.94
CA ARG A 62 7.37 -11.55 12.28
C ARG A 62 6.76 -11.81 13.65
N VAL A 63 6.05 -12.92 13.75
CA VAL A 63 5.49 -13.45 14.99
C VAL A 63 5.86 -14.91 15.12
N HIS A 64 6.31 -15.33 16.30
CA HIS A 64 6.54 -16.72 16.63
C HIS A 64 5.58 -17.15 17.73
N THR A 65 4.93 -18.30 17.57
CA THR A 65 4.09 -18.91 18.59
C THR A 65 4.48 -20.37 18.80
N ASP A 66 4.63 -20.78 20.05
CA ASP A 66 4.92 -22.17 20.44
C ASP A 66 3.65 -22.98 20.72
N THR A 67 2.47 -22.33 20.74
CA THR A 67 1.25 -22.95 21.27
C THR A 67 0.11 -22.95 20.26
N VAL A 68 -0.77 -23.95 20.40
CA VAL A 68 -2.05 -24.03 19.68
C VAL A 68 -3.16 -23.27 20.44
N ALA A 69 -2.87 -22.77 21.64
CA ALA A 69 -3.86 -22.13 22.49
C ALA A 69 -4.40 -20.87 21.78
N ARG A 70 -5.70 -20.87 21.50
CA ARG A 70 -6.40 -19.72 20.94
C ARG A 70 -6.97 -18.90 22.08
N ALA A 71 -6.72 -17.59 22.07
CA ALA A 71 -7.53 -16.69 22.86
C ALA A 71 -9.01 -16.85 22.50
N ASP A 72 -9.89 -16.72 23.49
CA ASP A 72 -11.34 -16.71 23.29
C ASP A 72 -11.75 -15.41 22.57
N THR A 73 -11.64 -15.41 21.25
CA THR A 73 -12.00 -14.30 20.37
C THR A 73 -13.17 -14.68 19.47
N ARG A 74 -14.11 -13.74 19.32
CA ARG A 74 -15.24 -13.86 18.38
C ARG A 74 -14.92 -13.27 17.01
N LEU A 75 -13.73 -12.69 16.84
CA LEU A 75 -13.29 -12.16 15.56
C LEU A 75 -12.85 -13.30 14.64
N ALA A 76 -13.20 -13.21 13.36
CA ALA A 76 -12.76 -14.15 12.33
C ALA A 76 -11.30 -13.92 11.88
N TYR A 77 -10.61 -12.93 12.44
CA TYR A 77 -9.25 -12.50 12.08
C TYR A 77 -8.44 -12.10 13.32
N GLY A 78 -7.17 -11.74 13.12
CA GLY A 78 -6.27 -11.27 14.18
C GLY A 78 -5.62 -12.41 14.98
N PHE A 79 -5.48 -13.59 14.39
CA PHE A 79 -4.81 -14.74 14.98
C PHE A 79 -4.10 -15.59 13.91
N VAL A 80 -3.14 -16.41 14.34
CA VAL A 80 -2.45 -17.40 13.50
C VAL A 80 -2.95 -18.82 13.78
N ALA A 81 -2.80 -19.71 12.79
CA ALA A 81 -3.48 -21.01 12.78
C ALA A 81 -2.99 -22.00 13.85
N GLY A 82 -1.70 -21.95 14.21
CA GLY A 82 -1.07 -22.84 15.19
C GLY A 82 0.38 -22.44 15.47
N PRO A 83 1.17 -23.32 16.13
CA PRO A 83 2.58 -23.10 16.39
C PRO A 83 3.38 -22.90 15.11
N GLY A 84 4.34 -21.98 15.14
CA GLY A 84 5.22 -21.70 14.01
C GLY A 84 5.64 -20.23 13.95
N THR A 85 6.45 -19.93 12.94
CA THR A 85 6.92 -18.57 12.65
C THR A 85 6.16 -18.03 11.45
N TYR A 86 5.48 -16.91 11.66
CA TYR A 86 4.69 -16.22 10.64
C TYR A 86 5.35 -14.88 10.30
N GLU A 87 5.48 -14.58 9.02
CA GLU A 87 6.17 -13.38 8.55
C GLU A 87 5.41 -12.73 7.38
N THR A 88 5.49 -11.41 7.28
CA THR A 88 5.11 -10.68 6.08
C THR A 88 5.90 -9.39 5.92
N THR A 89 6.04 -8.92 4.68
CA THR A 89 6.61 -7.60 4.38
C THR A 89 5.53 -6.52 4.41
N LEU A 90 5.90 -5.32 4.87
CA LEU A 90 4.99 -4.19 5.03
C LEU A 90 5.36 -3.05 4.08
N THR A 91 4.35 -2.39 3.51
CA THR A 91 4.50 -1.16 2.70
C THR A 91 3.46 -0.12 3.12
N ARG A 92 3.66 1.12 2.68
CA ARG A 92 2.73 2.25 2.85
C ARG A 92 2.13 2.36 4.26
N PRO A 93 2.95 2.43 5.32
CA PRO A 93 2.45 2.59 6.69
C PRO A 93 1.65 3.89 6.88
N ASP A 94 1.86 4.88 6.01
CA ASP A 94 1.03 6.08 5.90
C ASP A 94 -0.42 5.77 5.49
N LEU A 95 -0.64 4.81 4.59
CA LEU A 95 -1.97 4.40 4.11
C LEU A 95 -2.63 3.36 5.02
N PHE A 96 -1.85 2.38 5.47
CA PHE A 96 -2.30 1.19 6.22
C PHE A 96 -2.07 1.29 7.73
N GLY A 97 -1.59 2.42 8.25
CA GLY A 97 -1.22 2.56 9.66
C GLY A 97 -2.30 2.12 10.65
N ASN A 98 -3.56 2.53 10.43
CA ASN A 98 -4.69 2.10 11.27
C ASN A 98 -4.93 0.59 11.22
N TYR A 99 -4.85 0.00 10.02
CA TYR A 99 -5.00 -1.45 9.82
C TYR A 99 -3.87 -2.21 10.52
N TYR A 100 -2.61 -1.79 10.33
CA TYR A 100 -1.46 -2.42 10.99
C TYR A 100 -1.56 -2.31 12.51
N LEU A 101 -1.91 -1.14 13.04
CA LEU A 101 -2.04 -0.94 14.49
C LEU A 101 -3.08 -1.89 15.09
N GLU A 102 -4.24 -2.04 14.44
CA GLU A 102 -5.28 -2.98 14.86
C GLU A 102 -4.78 -4.43 14.82
N GLN A 103 -4.21 -4.87 13.70
CA GLN A 103 -3.73 -6.25 13.56
C GLN A 103 -2.60 -6.57 14.55
N PHE A 104 -1.68 -5.63 14.77
CA PHE A 104 -0.58 -5.81 15.72
C PHE A 104 -1.12 -5.94 17.14
N GLY A 105 -2.09 -5.10 17.52
CA GLY A 105 -2.77 -5.17 18.80
C GLY A 105 -3.50 -6.50 19.02
N LEU A 106 -4.18 -7.00 17.98
CA LEU A 106 -4.86 -8.30 18.04
C LEU A 106 -3.87 -9.46 18.20
N LEU A 107 -2.75 -9.46 17.46
CA LEU A 107 -1.73 -10.49 17.58
C LEU A 107 -1.11 -10.53 18.98
N LEU A 108 -0.75 -9.38 19.53
CA LEU A 108 -0.24 -9.25 20.90
C LEU A 108 -1.26 -9.78 21.92
N LYS A 109 -2.52 -9.33 21.82
CA LYS A 109 -3.59 -9.70 22.75
C LYS A 109 -3.94 -11.19 22.68
N ASN A 110 -4.01 -11.76 21.49
CA ASN A 110 -4.52 -13.12 21.28
C ASN A 110 -3.45 -14.20 21.48
N HIS A 111 -2.17 -13.87 21.31
CA HIS A 111 -1.08 -14.84 21.43
C HIS A 111 -0.14 -14.57 22.61
N GLY A 112 -0.12 -13.37 23.18
CA GLY A 112 0.79 -13.04 24.29
C GLY A 112 2.28 -13.08 23.89
N VAL A 113 2.55 -12.92 22.60
CA VAL A 113 3.89 -12.99 21.99
C VAL A 113 4.43 -11.59 21.72
N SER A 114 5.72 -11.48 21.40
CA SER A 114 6.31 -10.21 20.90
C SER A 114 6.27 -10.13 19.38
N LEU A 115 6.15 -8.92 18.86
CA LEU A 115 6.22 -8.60 17.44
C LEU A 115 7.67 -8.27 17.07
N GLU A 116 8.30 -9.06 16.21
CA GLU A 116 9.62 -8.72 15.67
C GLU A 116 9.46 -7.91 14.39
N VAL A 117 10.09 -6.74 14.33
CA VAL A 117 10.10 -5.86 13.16
C VAL A 117 11.53 -5.57 12.75
N GLY A 118 11.84 -5.78 11.48
CA GLY A 118 13.18 -5.58 10.94
C GLY A 118 13.21 -5.31 9.44
N LEU A 119 14.41 -5.16 8.89
CA LEU A 119 14.60 -4.98 7.44
C LEU A 119 14.55 -6.34 6.73
N SER A 120 13.71 -6.47 5.71
CA SER A 120 13.61 -7.70 4.92
C SER A 120 14.71 -7.79 3.85
N THR A 121 14.73 -8.90 3.12
CA THR A 121 15.55 -9.07 1.91
C THR A 121 14.83 -8.67 0.63
N GLN A 122 13.53 -8.34 0.69
CA GLN A 122 12.73 -7.96 -0.48
C GLN A 122 12.99 -6.49 -0.83
N PRO A 123 13.55 -6.21 -2.03
CA PRO A 123 13.85 -4.84 -2.43
C PRO A 123 12.56 -4.07 -2.75
N ILE A 124 12.58 -2.76 -2.51
CA ILE A 124 11.54 -1.82 -2.94
C ILE A 124 11.90 -1.35 -4.36
N PRO A 125 11.07 -1.65 -5.37
CA PRO A 125 11.27 -1.10 -6.71
C PRO A 125 11.27 0.43 -6.70
N VAL A 126 12.22 1.04 -7.39
CA VAL A 126 12.40 2.50 -7.35
C VAL A 126 11.17 3.28 -7.81
N HIS A 127 10.38 2.72 -8.75
CA HIS A 127 9.14 3.34 -9.23
C HIS A 127 8.09 3.50 -8.13
N PHE A 128 8.09 2.63 -7.12
CA PHE A 128 7.17 2.71 -5.99
C PHE A 128 7.64 3.71 -4.93
N SER A 129 8.87 4.23 -5.06
CA SER A 129 9.33 5.32 -4.20
C SER A 129 8.75 6.67 -4.59
N LEU A 130 8.31 6.87 -5.83
CA LEU A 130 7.86 8.17 -6.32
C LEU A 130 6.53 8.62 -5.69
N ALA A 131 6.40 9.91 -5.39
CA ALA A 131 5.11 10.49 -5.02
C ALA A 131 4.21 10.59 -6.26
N GLU A 132 2.89 10.71 -6.05
CA GLU A 132 1.89 10.60 -7.13
C GLU A 132 2.06 11.58 -8.30
N HIS A 133 2.74 12.71 -8.07
CA HIS A 133 2.94 13.81 -9.01
C HIS A 133 4.39 13.93 -9.50
N ASP A 134 5.29 13.06 -9.06
CA ASP A 134 6.71 13.08 -9.45
C ASP A 134 6.92 12.32 -10.77
N HIS A 135 6.77 13.01 -11.90
CA HIS A 135 7.07 12.47 -13.23
C HIS A 135 8.56 12.60 -13.60
N LEU A 136 9.46 12.15 -12.71
CA LEU A 136 10.92 12.28 -12.86
C LEU A 136 11.47 11.55 -14.09
N GLU A 137 10.77 10.55 -14.63
CA GLU A 137 11.22 9.77 -15.79
C GLU A 137 11.05 10.47 -17.14
N GLY A 138 10.10 11.42 -17.22
CA GLY A 138 9.79 12.15 -18.43
C GLY A 138 10.96 13.02 -18.92
N SER A 139 11.77 13.54 -18.00
CA SER A 139 12.89 14.45 -18.27
C SER A 139 14.22 13.74 -18.58
N MET A 140 14.29 12.41 -18.47
CA MET A 140 15.55 11.67 -18.66
C MET A 140 15.87 11.38 -20.15
N PRO A 141 17.13 11.58 -20.59
CA PRO A 141 17.58 11.12 -21.89
C PRO A 141 17.43 9.58 -22.05
N PRO A 142 17.12 9.06 -23.25
CA PRO A 142 16.93 7.62 -23.47
C PRO A 142 18.11 6.75 -23.00
N ALA A 143 19.35 7.19 -23.22
CA ALA A 143 20.55 6.48 -22.77
C ALA A 143 20.60 6.31 -21.24
N ARG A 144 20.06 7.27 -20.50
CA ARG A 144 20.04 7.25 -19.03
C ARG A 144 18.93 6.38 -18.47
N ARG A 145 17.78 6.31 -19.15
CA ARG A 145 16.69 5.36 -18.81
C ARG A 145 17.14 3.91 -18.92
N LEU A 146 18.01 3.58 -19.88
CA LEU A 146 18.55 2.22 -20.01
C LEU A 146 19.37 1.80 -18.77
N LEU A 147 20.16 2.73 -18.21
CA LEU A 147 20.99 2.50 -17.03
C LEU A 147 20.18 2.35 -15.74
N LEU A 148 18.89 2.71 -15.75
CA LEU A 148 18.03 2.64 -14.55
C LEU A 148 17.89 1.21 -14.04
N ARG A 149 17.83 0.21 -14.95
CA ARG A 149 17.73 -1.22 -14.57
C ARG A 149 19.02 -1.75 -13.94
N ASP A 150 20.17 -1.21 -14.32
CA ASP A 150 21.47 -1.59 -13.76
C ASP A 150 21.67 -0.96 -12.38
N GLN A 151 21.09 0.24 -12.19
CA GLN A 151 21.35 1.10 -11.07
C GLN A 151 20.35 0.95 -9.92
N PHE A 152 19.13 0.48 -10.19
CA PHE A 152 18.05 0.35 -9.21
C PHE A 152 17.27 -0.96 -9.37
N ASP A 153 16.63 -1.39 -8.29
CA ASP A 153 15.66 -2.49 -8.32
C ASP A 153 14.37 -2.07 -9.05
N LEU A 154 13.85 -2.97 -9.89
CA LEU A 154 12.63 -2.78 -10.68
C LEU A 154 11.54 -3.79 -10.28
N PRO A 155 10.26 -3.50 -10.60
CA PRO A 155 9.18 -4.43 -10.33
C PRO A 155 9.42 -5.78 -11.03
N ASP A 156 9.45 -6.85 -10.24
CA ASP A 156 9.52 -8.22 -10.72
C ASP A 156 8.11 -8.85 -10.69
N LEU A 157 7.50 -9.01 -11.87
CA LEU A 157 6.17 -9.59 -12.01
C LEU A 157 6.11 -11.05 -11.53
N SER A 158 7.22 -11.78 -11.54
CA SER A 158 7.24 -13.17 -11.10
C SER A 158 7.16 -13.32 -9.58
N ALA A 159 7.58 -12.29 -8.84
CA ALA A 159 7.50 -12.22 -7.38
C ALA A 159 6.19 -11.58 -6.86
N MET A 160 5.34 -11.08 -7.75
CA MET A 160 4.08 -10.39 -7.46
C MET A 160 2.90 -11.30 -7.77
N ASP A 161 2.80 -12.43 -7.08
CA ASP A 161 1.73 -13.42 -7.25
C ASP A 161 0.65 -13.36 -6.15
N ASP A 162 -0.49 -14.01 -6.42
CA ASP A 162 -1.63 -14.12 -5.50
C ASP A 162 -1.65 -15.49 -4.77
N GLY A 163 -0.54 -16.21 -4.74
CA GLY A 163 -0.46 -17.58 -4.25
C GLY A 163 -0.88 -17.74 -2.80
N ILE A 164 -0.59 -16.75 -1.94
CA ILE A 164 -1.04 -16.78 -0.54
C ILE A 164 -2.57 -16.66 -0.48
N ALA A 165 -3.15 -15.65 -1.13
CA ALA A 165 -4.59 -15.43 -1.18
C ALA A 165 -5.34 -16.59 -1.85
N ASN A 166 -4.73 -17.23 -2.86
CA ASN A 166 -5.26 -18.40 -3.56
C ASN A 166 -5.07 -19.71 -2.79
N GLY A 167 -4.32 -19.72 -1.68
CA GLY A 167 -4.01 -20.92 -0.90
C GLY A 167 -3.05 -21.90 -1.58
N THR A 168 -2.28 -21.43 -2.58
CA THR A 168 -1.29 -22.24 -3.32
C THR A 168 0.15 -21.93 -2.94
N HIS A 169 0.37 -21.02 -1.97
CA HIS A 169 1.72 -20.65 -1.53
C HIS A 169 2.35 -21.74 -0.67
N GLU A 170 3.59 -22.11 -1.01
CA GLU A 170 4.41 -23.00 -0.21
C GLU A 170 5.36 -22.17 0.68
N PRO A 171 5.30 -22.33 2.02
CA PRO A 171 6.19 -21.64 2.95
C PRO A 171 7.67 -21.87 2.65
N SER A 172 8.46 -20.81 2.70
CA SER A 172 9.91 -20.88 2.50
C SER A 172 10.67 -21.05 3.82
N VAL A 173 11.89 -21.58 3.74
CA VAL A 173 12.79 -21.71 4.89
C VAL A 173 13.62 -20.43 5.04
N GLY A 174 13.59 -19.83 6.23
CA GLY A 174 14.37 -18.66 6.58
C GLY A 174 15.87 -18.95 6.74
N PRO A 175 16.73 -17.91 6.82
CA PRO A 175 18.17 -18.08 6.99
C PRO A 175 18.59 -18.81 8.27
N ASP A 176 17.70 -18.82 9.27
CA ASP A 176 17.83 -19.53 10.55
C ASP A 176 17.37 -20.99 10.48
N GLY A 177 17.00 -21.49 9.30
CA GLY A 177 16.52 -22.86 9.09
C GLY A 177 15.07 -23.10 9.49
N GLN A 178 14.33 -22.07 9.92
CA GLN A 178 12.93 -22.19 10.31
C GLN A 178 12.00 -21.89 9.14
N VAL A 179 10.91 -22.64 9.03
CA VAL A 179 9.85 -22.37 8.04
C VAL A 179 9.14 -21.06 8.37
N ARG A 180 8.90 -20.23 7.36
CA ARG A 180 8.18 -18.96 7.43
C ARG A 180 6.81 -19.10 6.78
N HIS A 181 5.77 -19.13 7.60
CA HIS A 181 4.39 -19.09 7.14
C HIS A 181 3.95 -17.65 6.83
N PRO A 182 3.01 -17.44 5.89
CA PRO A 182 2.51 -16.10 5.58
C PRO A 182 1.69 -15.54 6.75
N LEU A 183 1.99 -14.31 7.17
CA LEU A 183 1.24 -13.59 8.21
C LEU A 183 0.10 -12.72 7.65
N SER A 184 0.14 -12.38 6.36
CA SER A 184 -0.90 -11.63 5.64
C SER A 184 -1.19 -12.26 4.29
N LEU A 185 -2.31 -11.88 3.67
CA LEU A 185 -2.72 -12.39 2.35
C LEU A 185 -1.84 -11.89 1.20
N PHE A 186 -1.18 -10.75 1.37
CA PHE A 186 -0.37 -10.11 0.34
C PHE A 186 0.95 -9.61 0.95
N THR A 187 2.03 -9.74 0.18
CA THR A 187 3.35 -9.17 0.47
C THR A 187 3.42 -7.70 0.05
N ALA A 188 4.37 -6.95 0.60
CA ALA A 188 4.56 -5.54 0.27
C ALA A 188 4.72 -5.24 -1.24
N PRO A 189 5.55 -5.98 -2.02
CA PRO A 189 5.66 -5.74 -3.45
C PRO A 189 4.33 -5.93 -4.20
N ARG A 190 3.56 -6.95 -3.80
CA ARG A 190 2.26 -7.25 -4.41
C ARG A 190 1.23 -6.16 -4.10
N VAL A 191 1.25 -5.62 -2.87
CA VAL A 191 0.42 -4.48 -2.46
C VAL A 191 0.76 -3.23 -3.27
N ASP A 192 2.04 -2.83 -3.34
CA ASP A 192 2.44 -1.63 -4.10
C ASP A 192 2.05 -1.74 -5.58
N TYR A 193 2.25 -2.91 -6.20
CA TYR A 193 1.79 -3.16 -7.56
C TYR A 193 0.27 -2.97 -7.70
N SER A 194 -0.50 -3.52 -6.75
CA SER A 194 -1.96 -3.35 -6.70
C SER A 194 -2.36 -1.88 -6.58
N LEU A 195 -1.70 -1.10 -5.72
CA LEU A 195 -2.02 0.32 -5.53
C LEU A 195 -1.80 1.13 -6.81
N HIS A 196 -0.70 0.87 -7.53
CA HIS A 196 -0.44 1.49 -8.83
C HIS A 196 -1.50 1.10 -9.88
N ARG A 197 -1.88 -0.18 -9.93
CA ARG A 197 -2.90 -0.69 -10.86
C ARG A 197 -4.28 -0.13 -10.52
N LEU A 198 -4.62 -0.06 -9.23
CA LEU A 198 -5.87 0.49 -8.73
C LEU A 198 -6.00 1.95 -9.19
N ARG A 199 -4.98 2.78 -8.97
CA ARG A 199 -4.96 4.16 -9.45
C ARG A 199 -5.11 4.25 -10.97
N HIS A 200 -4.35 3.43 -11.72
CA HIS A 200 -4.41 3.44 -13.18
C HIS A 200 -5.82 3.10 -13.71
N TYR A 201 -6.47 2.08 -13.15
CA TYR A 201 -7.77 1.62 -13.62
C TYR A 201 -8.94 2.47 -13.13
N THR A 202 -8.83 3.04 -11.95
CA THR A 202 -9.92 3.78 -11.31
C THR A 202 -9.83 5.29 -11.49
N GLY A 203 -8.64 5.79 -11.82
CA GLY A 203 -8.38 7.22 -11.96
C GLY A 203 -8.38 7.97 -10.63
N THR A 204 -8.35 7.27 -9.50
CA THR A 204 -8.41 7.85 -8.15
C THR A 204 -7.28 7.32 -7.28
N ALA A 205 -6.80 8.15 -6.36
CA ALA A 205 -5.77 7.79 -5.39
C ALA A 205 -6.30 6.74 -4.38
N PRO A 206 -5.49 5.74 -3.96
CA PRO A 206 -5.92 4.70 -3.03
C PRO A 206 -6.42 5.22 -1.68
N GLU A 207 -5.96 6.40 -1.25
CA GLU A 207 -6.31 7.06 0.01
C GLU A 207 -7.82 7.39 0.08
N HIS A 208 -8.48 7.51 -1.07
CA HIS A 208 -9.91 7.82 -1.15
C HIS A 208 -10.79 6.58 -1.01
N PHE A 209 -10.24 5.36 -1.11
CA PHE A 209 -11.03 4.14 -1.01
C PHE A 209 -11.60 3.96 0.41
N GLN A 210 -12.91 3.75 0.45
CA GLN A 210 -13.67 3.43 1.66
C GLN A 210 -13.81 1.91 1.83
N ASN A 211 -14.13 1.49 3.06
CA ASN A 211 -14.24 0.07 3.41
C ASN A 211 -15.43 -0.63 2.74
N PHE A 212 -16.47 0.11 2.34
CA PHE A 212 -17.65 -0.42 1.66
C PHE A 212 -17.58 -0.14 0.17
N VAL A 213 -17.41 -1.18 -0.63
CA VAL A 213 -17.25 -1.09 -2.09
C VAL A 213 -18.49 -1.63 -2.80
N LEU A 214 -19.03 -0.84 -3.72
CA LEU A 214 -20.12 -1.21 -4.63
C LEU A 214 -19.58 -1.32 -6.05
N PHE A 215 -19.88 -2.43 -6.72
CA PHE A 215 -19.58 -2.60 -8.14
C PHE A 215 -20.83 -2.45 -8.99
N THR A 216 -20.69 -1.76 -10.12
CA THR A 216 -21.72 -1.67 -11.15
C THR A 216 -21.12 -1.94 -12.53
N ASN A 217 -21.94 -2.41 -13.45
CA ASN A 217 -21.61 -2.55 -14.87
C ASN A 217 -22.45 -1.62 -15.77
N TYR A 218 -23.29 -0.75 -15.19
CA TYR A 218 -24.11 0.21 -15.91
C TYR A 218 -23.82 1.64 -15.49
N GLN A 219 -23.68 2.52 -16.49
CA GLN A 219 -23.36 3.93 -16.30
C GLN A 219 -24.46 4.70 -15.56
N PHE A 220 -25.74 4.36 -15.75
CA PHE A 220 -26.82 5.11 -15.11
C PHE A 220 -26.73 5.07 -13.57
N TYR A 221 -26.24 3.98 -12.98
CA TYR A 221 -26.02 3.93 -11.53
C TYR A 221 -24.91 4.88 -11.07
N ILE A 222 -23.91 5.13 -11.91
CA ILE A 222 -22.87 6.13 -11.62
C ILE A 222 -23.45 7.53 -11.70
N ASP A 223 -24.28 7.82 -12.70
CA ASP A 223 -24.90 9.14 -12.86
C ASP A 223 -25.77 9.47 -11.64
N GLU A 224 -26.58 8.52 -11.15
CA GLU A 224 -27.35 8.66 -9.90
C GLU A 224 -26.45 8.80 -8.66
N PHE A 225 -25.35 8.05 -8.59
CA PHE A 225 -24.40 8.15 -7.46
C PHE A 225 -23.69 9.50 -7.42
N ILE A 226 -23.37 10.08 -8.58
CA ILE A 226 -22.81 11.43 -8.70
C ILE A 226 -23.83 12.46 -8.21
N GLN A 227 -25.08 12.37 -8.67
CA GLN A 227 -26.14 13.27 -8.21
C GLN A 227 -26.30 13.20 -6.69
N LEU A 228 -26.41 11.98 -6.13
CA LEU A 228 -26.48 11.76 -4.69
C LEU A 228 -25.26 12.35 -3.97
N GLY A 229 -24.07 12.20 -4.53
CA GLY A 229 -22.85 12.77 -3.97
C GLY A 229 -22.90 14.29 -3.87
N HIS A 230 -23.41 14.97 -4.89
CA HIS A 230 -23.62 16.42 -4.83
C HIS A 230 -24.66 16.81 -3.76
N GLU A 231 -25.77 16.10 -3.68
CA GLU A 231 -26.82 16.33 -2.67
C GLU A 231 -26.27 16.18 -1.25
N LEU A 232 -25.51 15.11 -0.98
CA LEU A 232 -24.92 14.84 0.34
C LEU A 232 -23.82 15.84 0.73
N MET A 233 -23.10 16.42 -0.24
CA MET A 233 -22.14 17.50 0.02
C MET A 233 -22.84 18.84 0.30
N ALA A 234 -24.07 19.03 -0.17
CA ALA A 234 -24.89 20.19 0.16
C ALA A 234 -25.55 20.08 1.55
N ASP A 235 -25.78 18.87 2.04
CA ASP A 235 -26.37 18.59 3.36
C ASP A 235 -25.30 18.62 4.49
N PRO A 236 -25.37 19.58 5.44
CA PRO A 236 -24.47 19.64 6.58
C PRO A 236 -24.51 18.40 7.50
N ASP A 237 -25.63 17.67 7.52
CA ASP A 237 -25.90 16.57 8.45
C ASP A 237 -25.66 15.18 7.82
N SER A 238 -25.19 15.11 6.58
CA SER A 238 -25.00 13.85 5.83
C SER A 238 -23.96 12.89 6.43
N GLY A 239 -23.07 13.40 7.27
CA GLY A 239 -21.96 12.66 7.87
C GLY A 239 -20.80 12.35 6.91
N TYR A 240 -20.88 12.77 5.64
CA TYR A 240 -19.79 12.64 4.68
C TYR A 240 -18.95 13.92 4.63
N SER A 241 -17.63 13.77 4.50
CA SER A 241 -16.69 14.89 4.48
C SER A 241 -16.37 15.38 3.07
N ALA A 242 -16.38 14.48 2.09
CA ALA A 242 -16.07 14.80 0.69
C ALA A 242 -16.71 13.79 -0.27
N PHE A 243 -16.91 14.22 -1.52
CA PHE A 243 -17.19 13.37 -2.66
C PHE A 243 -16.04 13.47 -3.66
N VAL A 244 -15.38 12.35 -3.96
CA VAL A 244 -14.21 12.30 -4.84
C VAL A 244 -14.55 11.58 -6.14
N GLN A 245 -14.13 12.16 -7.26
CA GLN A 245 -14.37 11.68 -8.61
C GLN A 245 -13.06 11.34 -9.33
N PRO A 246 -13.09 10.62 -10.48
CA PRO A 246 -11.90 10.34 -11.27
C PRO A 246 -11.08 11.60 -11.58
N GLY A 247 -9.76 11.44 -11.53
CA GLY A 247 -8.81 12.54 -11.58
C GLY A 247 -8.55 13.21 -10.22
N ASN A 248 -8.92 12.56 -9.11
CA ASN A 248 -8.84 13.10 -7.75
C ASN A 248 -9.59 14.44 -7.59
N VAL A 249 -10.70 14.62 -8.31
CA VAL A 249 -11.51 15.84 -8.19
C VAL A 249 -12.33 15.73 -6.91
N VAL A 250 -12.03 16.60 -5.93
CA VAL A 250 -12.65 16.57 -4.61
C VAL A 250 -13.72 17.66 -4.50
N LEU A 251 -14.95 17.26 -4.22
CA LEU A 251 -16.02 18.14 -3.77
C LEU A 251 -16.14 18.02 -2.24
N ARG A 252 -15.83 19.10 -1.52
CA ARG A 252 -15.94 19.13 -0.05
C ARG A 252 -17.37 19.43 0.39
N LYS A 253 -17.72 18.98 1.61
CA LYS A 253 -19.00 19.33 2.23
C LYS A 253 -19.14 20.85 2.37
N THR A 254 -20.37 21.35 2.19
CA THR A 254 -20.70 22.76 2.36
C THR A 254 -20.24 23.29 3.72
N GLY A 255 -19.63 24.48 3.71
CA GLY A 255 -19.02 25.09 4.90
C GLY A 255 -17.56 24.68 5.13
N GLN A 256 -17.02 23.72 4.37
CA GLN A 256 -15.59 23.40 4.37
C GLN A 256 -14.91 24.08 3.18
N GLY A 257 -13.80 24.78 3.45
CA GLY A 257 -12.96 25.37 2.41
C GLY A 257 -12.12 24.31 1.68
N PRO A 258 -11.59 24.63 0.48
CA PRO A 258 -10.68 23.73 -0.23
C PRO A 258 -9.42 23.48 0.59
N GLN A 259 -8.93 22.24 0.56
CA GLN A 259 -7.63 21.85 1.13
C GLN A 259 -6.53 21.98 0.07
N PRO A 260 -5.24 22.11 0.47
CA PRO A 260 -4.13 22.27 -0.49
C PRO A 260 -4.10 21.18 -1.57
N ASP A 261 -4.33 19.93 -1.18
CA ASP A 261 -4.28 18.78 -2.10
C ASP A 261 -5.46 18.73 -3.08
N ASP A 262 -6.57 19.42 -2.78
CA ASP A 262 -7.74 19.46 -3.68
C ASP A 262 -7.41 20.11 -5.02
N GLN A 263 -6.41 21.00 -5.05
CA GLN A 263 -5.98 21.71 -6.26
C GLN A 263 -5.23 20.81 -7.25
N LEU A 264 -4.75 19.65 -6.80
CA LEU A 264 -4.08 18.68 -7.67
C LEU A 264 -5.08 17.86 -8.49
N GLY A 265 -6.36 17.87 -8.11
CA GLY A 265 -7.42 17.16 -8.80
C GLY A 265 -7.75 17.78 -10.16
N VAL A 266 -7.67 16.97 -11.23
CA VAL A 266 -8.00 17.40 -12.59
C VAL A 266 -8.88 16.34 -13.26
N ALA A 267 -10.10 16.74 -13.63
CA ALA A 267 -11.02 15.85 -14.34
C ALA A 267 -10.35 15.31 -15.62
N PRO A 268 -10.31 13.98 -15.81
CA PRO A 268 -9.58 13.41 -16.93
C PRO A 268 -10.36 13.68 -18.24
N PRO A 269 -9.66 13.90 -19.38
CA PRO A 269 -10.32 14.12 -20.66
C PRO A 269 -11.10 12.90 -21.16
N ARG A 270 -10.76 11.71 -20.64
CA ARG A 270 -11.47 10.45 -20.84
C ARG A 270 -11.48 9.69 -19.54
N LEU A 271 -12.62 9.05 -19.23
CA LEU A 271 -12.71 8.18 -18.07
C LEU A 271 -11.74 7.00 -18.19
N PRO A 272 -11.16 6.54 -17.07
CA PRO A 272 -10.34 5.33 -17.04
C PRO A 272 -11.21 4.09 -17.27
N GLN A 273 -10.58 2.92 -17.36
CA GLN A 273 -11.27 1.67 -17.70
C GLN A 273 -12.36 1.29 -16.68
N MET A 274 -12.10 1.52 -15.39
CA MET A 274 -13.01 1.15 -14.30
C MET A 274 -13.16 2.30 -13.30
N PRO A 275 -13.80 3.43 -13.69
CA PRO A 275 -13.79 4.66 -12.89
C PRO A 275 -14.40 4.45 -11.50
N ALA A 276 -13.74 5.00 -10.48
CA ALA A 276 -14.21 4.98 -9.09
C ALA A 276 -14.63 6.37 -8.60
N TYR A 277 -15.60 6.34 -7.69
CA TYR A 277 -16.17 7.50 -7.02
C TYR A 277 -16.28 7.19 -5.53
N HIS A 278 -16.03 8.19 -4.67
CA HIS A 278 -15.91 7.96 -3.23
C HIS A 278 -16.73 8.98 -2.45
N LEU A 279 -17.72 8.51 -1.70
CA LEU A 279 -18.35 9.24 -0.61
C LEU A 279 -17.50 9.02 0.65
N VAL A 280 -16.68 9.99 1.00
CA VAL A 280 -15.66 9.86 2.04
C VAL A 280 -16.24 10.16 3.41
N ARG A 281 -15.87 9.33 4.39
CA ARG A 281 -16.02 9.62 5.83
C ARG A 281 -14.66 9.56 6.51
N GLU A 282 -14.51 10.32 7.59
CA GLU A 282 -13.23 10.42 8.33
C GLU A 282 -12.76 9.06 8.89
N ASP A 283 -13.70 8.19 9.26
CA ASP A 283 -13.45 6.84 9.78
C ASP A 283 -13.36 5.76 8.69
N ARG A 284 -13.36 6.15 7.41
CA ARG A 284 -13.38 5.27 6.23
C ARG A 284 -14.61 4.36 6.10
N THR A 285 -15.69 4.65 6.84
CA THR A 285 -16.98 3.94 6.72
C THR A 285 -17.87 4.49 5.61
N GLY A 286 -17.31 5.31 4.71
CA GLY A 286 -18.00 5.80 3.53
C GLY A 286 -18.22 4.73 2.47
N ILE A 287 -18.56 5.16 1.26
CA ILE A 287 -18.87 4.25 0.13
C ILE A 287 -17.95 4.56 -1.04
N THR A 288 -17.28 3.53 -1.56
CA THR A 288 -16.64 3.56 -2.88
C THR A 288 -17.56 2.89 -3.88
N MET A 289 -17.82 3.54 -5.01
CA MET A 289 -18.52 2.94 -6.15
C MET A 289 -17.58 2.85 -7.35
N VAL A 290 -17.44 1.66 -7.93
CA VAL A 290 -16.60 1.42 -9.10
C VAL A 290 -17.44 0.86 -10.24
N ASN A 291 -17.40 1.54 -11.39
CA ASN A 291 -17.97 0.99 -12.61
C ASN A 291 -16.96 0.05 -13.27
N ILE A 292 -17.17 -1.27 -13.14
CA ILE A 292 -16.25 -2.28 -13.67
C ILE A 292 -16.45 -2.54 -15.16
N GLY A 293 -17.48 -1.92 -15.76
CA GLY A 293 -17.92 -2.23 -17.12
C GLY A 293 -18.40 -3.67 -17.25
N VAL A 294 -18.21 -4.28 -18.43
CA VAL A 294 -18.72 -5.62 -18.72
C VAL A 294 -17.56 -6.59 -18.95
N GLY A 295 -17.63 -7.75 -18.32
CA GLY A 295 -16.75 -8.89 -18.60
C GLY A 295 -16.08 -9.47 -17.36
N PRO A 296 -15.96 -10.81 -17.24
CA PRO A 296 -15.28 -11.46 -16.12
C PRO A 296 -13.82 -11.04 -15.94
N ALA A 297 -13.14 -10.66 -17.03
CA ALA A 297 -11.75 -10.21 -16.98
C ALA A 297 -11.59 -8.90 -16.20
N ASN A 298 -12.52 -7.94 -16.36
CA ASN A 298 -12.50 -6.70 -15.59
C ASN A 298 -12.81 -6.98 -14.12
N ALA A 299 -13.86 -7.78 -13.85
CA ALA A 299 -14.21 -8.19 -12.50
C ALA A 299 -13.04 -8.84 -11.78
N LYS A 300 -12.33 -9.78 -12.43
CA LYS A 300 -11.11 -10.39 -11.88
C LYS A 300 -9.98 -9.40 -11.67
N THR A 301 -9.85 -8.40 -12.54
CA THR A 301 -8.72 -7.45 -12.49
C THR A 301 -8.86 -6.43 -11.35
N ILE A 302 -10.10 -6.05 -10.99
CA ILE A 302 -10.36 -5.07 -9.92
C ILE A 302 -10.37 -5.70 -8.52
N THR A 303 -10.66 -7.01 -8.43
CA THR A 303 -10.64 -7.79 -7.17
C THR A 303 -9.25 -8.33 -6.88
#